data_AF-A0A2D5B3F7-F1
#
_entry.id   AF-A0A2D5B3F7-F1
#
_cell.length_a   1.000
_cell.length_b   1.000
_cell.length_c   1.000
_cell.angle_alpha   90.00
_cell.angle_beta   90.00
_cell.angle_gamma   90.00
#
_symmetry.space_group_name_H-M   'P 1'
#
loop_
_entity.id
_entity.type
_entity.pdbx_description
1 polymer ?
#
loop_
_entity_poly.entity_id
_entity_poly.type
_entity_poly.pdbx_seq_one_letter_code
_entity_poly.pdbx_strand_id
1 'polypeptide(L)'
;MAAAVALVAGSASAQLAVGTWNIAQLRGDFSSIEHVLSEASTDDKPGFEVPIAVWVFQEVDTDNVDDLHDLLGPQYSQGTYTSSSEDTYSGAQAMFFHSSIVTEITSGHDDIYTGAGRRSDRWQLRLVGSSPACDFYIYSSHFKASTGSANQADRLFGVEQVLENAEELPAGSCVIYAGDYNIYSSGEPAYEALVADGPSMAIDPFGNGSWSGAGNALKHTQSPRASTGGGLIGGSLDDRFDFLLFNQEFQDGAGLDYMSGTLRSFGNDGNHYDDAINDGTNTYFPGNNSRSNQLADALHDASDHIPVIANYTLPAVLSASVVSTFGPVIVGGSADVVLTIGNDVDVVTPAGGADLNWFATGSGSLSSIDESGSISAGSADQFVAIPVDTSSAGGVSGQLTIDSVDAGTQLVPSTLSVSGTVLRHSNASFSSANDENFRVFFSQFEADSGVQQIDIELFNYGFDSSQATMDFLGIEAPAAPFGFIGTPIDGIGSESIVMPITFDTTGLEAGTIIENLAVYVEDQDLPGGTADSIVLVLSVEVIDTPSCVGDYSGDGRTDVQDLLFVIKNWGAALDITDLLLVISDWDCS
;
A
#
# COMPACT_ATOMS: atom_id res chain seq x y z
N MET A 1 3.29 -2.62 -22.58
CA MET A 1 3.23 -1.16 -22.37
C MET A 1 1.79 -0.71 -22.57
N ALA A 2 1.00 -0.67 -21.49
CA ALA A 2 -0.27 0.03 -21.48
C ALA A 2 -0.03 1.32 -20.70
N ALA A 3 -0.05 2.46 -21.41
CA ALA A 3 0.07 3.77 -20.80
C ALA A 3 -1.27 4.11 -20.14
N ALA A 4 -1.30 4.08 -18.81
CA ALA A 4 -2.37 4.68 -18.04
C ALA A 4 -2.22 6.21 -18.15
N VAL A 5 -3.17 6.84 -18.84
CA VAL A 5 -3.30 8.29 -18.89
C VAL A 5 -3.85 8.73 -17.53
N ALA A 6 -2.97 9.21 -16.65
CA ALA A 6 -3.38 9.91 -15.44
C ALA A 6 -3.86 11.32 -15.85
N LEU A 7 -5.18 11.52 -15.85
CA LEU A 7 -5.77 12.84 -15.77
C LEU A 7 -5.46 13.39 -14.38
N VAL A 8 -4.46 14.26 -14.28
CA VAL A 8 -4.22 15.06 -13.07
C VAL A 8 -5.27 16.16 -13.07
N ALA A 9 -6.44 15.88 -12.52
CA ALA A 9 -7.21 16.92 -11.86
C ALA A 9 -6.37 17.32 -10.65
N GLY A 10 -5.99 18.60 -10.53
CA GLY A 10 -5.37 19.10 -9.31
C GLY A 10 -6.40 18.92 -8.20
N SER A 11 -6.22 17.90 -7.37
CA SER A 11 -6.96 17.77 -6.13
C SER A 11 -6.55 18.96 -5.26
N ALA A 12 -7.55 19.72 -4.81
CA ALA A 12 -7.30 20.65 -3.72
C ALA A 12 -6.97 19.77 -2.50
N SER A 13 -5.81 19.98 -1.88
CA SER A 13 -5.46 19.24 -0.67
C SER A 13 -6.55 19.44 0.38
N ALA A 14 -7.08 18.34 0.90
CA ALA A 14 -8.28 18.35 1.71
C ALA A 14 -7.92 18.25 3.19
N GLN A 15 -8.51 19.12 4.00
CA GLN A 15 -8.61 18.98 5.44
C GLN A 15 -10.04 19.30 5.83
N LEU A 16 -10.63 18.55 6.76
CA LEU A 16 -11.98 18.84 7.24
C LEU A 16 -11.91 19.91 8.33
N ALA A 17 -12.28 21.15 7.98
CA ALA A 17 -12.52 22.21 8.97
C ALA A 17 -14.03 22.47 9.09
N VAL A 18 -14.51 22.61 10.32
CA VAL A 18 -15.93 22.84 10.63
C VAL A 18 -16.05 24.13 11.43
N GLY A 19 -17.01 24.97 11.05
CA GLY A 19 -17.31 26.23 11.71
C GLY A 19 -18.77 26.33 12.13
N THR A 20 -19.03 26.96 13.27
CA THR A 20 -20.37 27.35 13.69
C THR A 20 -20.42 28.83 13.98
N TRP A 21 -21.53 29.50 13.62
CA TRP A 21 -21.69 30.92 13.86
C TRP A 21 -23.16 31.36 13.93
N ASN A 22 -23.55 31.99 15.04
CA ASN A 22 -24.80 32.75 15.09
C ASN A 22 -24.61 34.08 14.33
N ILE A 23 -25.37 34.26 13.25
CA ILE A 23 -25.25 35.43 12.35
C ILE A 23 -26.25 36.55 12.66
N ALA A 24 -26.95 36.47 13.78
CA ALA A 24 -27.87 37.50 14.29
C ALA A 24 -28.88 37.97 13.21
N GLN A 25 -29.50 37.03 12.49
CA GLN A 25 -30.45 37.30 11.40
C GLN A 25 -29.89 38.19 10.28
N LEU A 26 -28.58 38.14 10.03
CA LEU A 26 -27.84 39.02 9.10
C LEU A 26 -28.06 40.52 9.40
N ARG A 27 -28.21 40.90 10.66
CA ARG A 27 -28.40 42.31 11.04
C ARG A 27 -27.11 43.13 11.02
N GLY A 28 -25.95 42.48 11.07
CA GLY A 28 -24.66 43.14 10.99
C GLY A 28 -24.33 43.66 9.59
N ASP A 29 -23.12 44.20 9.45
CA ASP A 29 -22.62 44.69 8.17
C ASP A 29 -22.22 43.53 7.25
N PHE A 30 -22.79 43.50 6.04
CA PHE A 30 -22.57 42.41 5.08
C PHE A 30 -21.11 42.29 4.64
N SER A 31 -20.40 43.43 4.48
CA SER A 31 -18.99 43.40 4.10
C SER A 31 -18.10 42.87 5.23
N SER A 32 -18.47 43.15 6.47
CA SER A 32 -17.84 42.55 7.64
C SER A 32 -18.12 41.05 7.73
N ILE A 33 -19.35 40.60 7.46
CA ILE A 33 -19.70 39.17 7.42
C ILE A 33 -18.89 38.44 6.34
N GLU A 34 -18.86 38.96 5.12
CA GLU A 34 -18.06 38.42 4.01
C GLU A 34 -16.57 38.35 4.38
N HIS A 35 -16.03 39.41 5.00
CA HIS A 35 -14.64 39.44 5.45
C HIS A 35 -14.35 38.36 6.50
N VAL A 36 -15.23 38.16 7.48
CA VAL A 36 -15.08 37.12 8.51
C VAL A 36 -15.09 35.72 7.88
N LEU A 37 -16.03 35.43 6.96
CA LEU A 37 -16.13 34.14 6.28
C LEU A 37 -14.87 33.85 5.43
N SER A 38 -14.37 34.87 4.73
CA SER A 38 -13.13 34.77 3.93
C SER A 38 -11.90 34.58 4.82
N GLU A 39 -11.77 35.34 5.91
CA GLU A 39 -10.63 35.22 6.83
C GLU A 39 -10.65 33.88 7.57
N ALA A 40 -11.82 33.35 7.92
CA ALA A 40 -11.95 32.03 8.54
C ALA A 40 -11.48 30.91 7.60
N SER A 41 -11.76 31.03 6.29
CA SER A 41 -11.32 30.06 5.28
C SER A 41 -9.85 30.20 4.89
N THR A 42 -9.19 31.28 5.33
CA THR A 42 -7.76 31.53 5.14
C THR A 42 -7.02 31.57 6.49
N ASP A 43 -7.64 31.07 7.55
CA ASP A 43 -7.07 31.07 8.89
C ASP A 43 -5.87 30.11 8.92
N ASP A 44 -4.69 30.69 9.17
CA ASP A 44 -3.43 29.94 9.26
C ASP A 44 -3.13 29.47 10.69
N LYS A 45 -4.09 29.59 11.63
CA LYS A 45 -4.04 28.96 12.95
C LYS A 45 -4.65 27.57 12.85
N PRO A 46 -3.89 26.49 13.16
CA PRO A 46 -2.73 26.41 14.07
C PRO A 46 -1.33 26.36 13.41
N GLY A 47 -1.19 26.73 12.14
CA GLY A 47 0.09 26.74 11.40
C GLY A 47 -0.05 26.34 9.93
N PHE A 48 -1.27 26.10 9.47
CA PHE A 48 -1.63 25.75 8.11
C PHE A 48 -3.01 26.35 7.80
N GLU A 49 -3.27 26.57 6.52
CA GLU A 49 -4.48 27.21 6.00
C GLU A 49 -5.35 26.17 5.29
N VAL A 50 -6.62 26.07 5.69
CA VAL A 50 -7.62 25.18 5.08
C VAL A 50 -8.96 25.92 5.00
N PRO A 51 -9.72 25.79 3.90
CA PRO A 51 -11.06 26.36 3.83
C PRO A 51 -12.00 25.65 4.80
N ILE A 52 -12.98 26.37 5.35
CA ILE A 52 -14.01 25.74 6.16
C ILE A 52 -14.86 24.85 5.27
N ALA A 53 -14.82 23.55 5.50
CA ALA A 53 -15.54 22.58 4.68
C ALA A 53 -17.03 22.52 5.03
N VAL A 54 -17.40 22.77 6.28
CA VAL A 54 -18.79 22.79 6.73
C VAL A 54 -19.01 23.99 7.65
N TRP A 55 -19.94 24.85 7.28
CA TRP A 55 -20.49 25.87 8.15
C TRP A 55 -21.87 25.48 8.61
N VAL A 56 -22.16 25.63 9.89
CA VAL A 56 -23.52 25.65 10.42
C VAL A 56 -23.82 27.01 11.06
N PHE A 57 -24.94 27.59 10.67
CA PHE A 57 -25.35 28.92 11.09
C PHE A 57 -26.62 28.85 11.91
N GLN A 58 -26.69 29.71 12.91
CA GLN A 58 -27.86 29.94 13.73
C GLN A 58 -28.47 31.30 13.39
N GLU A 59 -29.76 31.44 13.70
CA GLU A 59 -30.54 32.66 13.45
C GLU A 59 -30.70 33.03 11.98
N VAL A 60 -30.87 32.03 11.10
CA VAL A 60 -31.06 32.27 9.66
C VAL A 60 -32.55 32.35 9.35
N ASP A 61 -33.03 33.57 9.08
CA ASP A 61 -34.39 33.78 8.59
C ASP A 61 -34.56 33.24 7.16
N THR A 62 -35.76 32.74 6.83
CA THR A 62 -36.07 32.18 5.51
C THR A 62 -35.77 33.16 4.36
N ASP A 63 -35.97 34.47 4.59
CA ASP A 63 -35.72 35.50 3.57
C ASP A 63 -34.23 35.82 3.37
N ASN A 64 -33.35 35.37 4.27
CA ASN A 64 -31.93 35.74 4.33
C ASN A 64 -30.96 34.59 3.99
N VAL A 65 -31.46 33.36 3.81
CA VAL A 65 -30.60 32.18 3.55
C VAL A 65 -29.85 32.29 2.22
N ASP A 66 -30.49 32.82 1.18
CA ASP A 66 -29.88 33.05 -0.14
C ASP A 66 -28.79 34.15 -0.06
N ASP A 67 -29.04 35.23 0.69
CA ASP A 67 -28.05 36.30 0.91
C ASP A 67 -26.81 35.77 1.65
N LEU A 68 -27.00 34.91 2.66
CA LEU A 68 -25.90 34.24 3.35
C LEU A 68 -25.10 33.32 2.41
N HIS A 69 -25.78 32.62 1.51
CA HIS A 69 -25.11 31.80 0.49
C HIS A 69 -24.23 32.66 -0.42
N ASP A 70 -24.76 33.80 -0.90
CA ASP A 70 -24.03 34.73 -1.75
C ASP A 70 -22.77 35.27 -1.05
N LEU A 71 -22.81 35.53 0.26
CA LEU A 71 -21.66 35.98 1.05
C LEU A 71 -20.57 34.89 1.21
N LEU A 72 -20.94 33.62 1.29
CA LEU A 72 -20.00 32.50 1.33
C LEU A 72 -19.30 32.28 -0.02
N GLY A 73 -20.05 32.48 -1.10
CA GLY A 73 -19.56 32.35 -2.46
C GLY A 73 -19.79 30.99 -3.12
N PRO A 74 -19.47 30.88 -4.41
CA PRO A 74 -19.94 29.81 -5.29
C PRO A 74 -19.33 28.42 -5.04
N GLN A 75 -18.28 28.33 -4.23
CA GLN A 75 -17.65 27.06 -3.83
C GLN A 75 -18.48 26.27 -2.81
N TYR A 76 -19.37 26.97 -2.09
CA TYR A 76 -20.28 26.39 -1.12
C TYR A 76 -21.59 25.97 -1.78
N SER A 77 -22.11 24.82 -1.35
CA SER A 77 -23.48 24.39 -1.59
C SER A 77 -24.29 24.57 -0.31
N GLN A 78 -25.56 24.96 -0.46
CA GLN A 78 -26.51 24.93 0.65
C GLN A 78 -26.95 23.48 0.92
N GLY A 79 -26.95 23.08 2.19
CA GLY A 79 -27.58 21.85 2.62
C GLY A 79 -29.11 21.93 2.61
N THR A 80 -29.77 20.83 2.96
CA THR A 80 -31.21 20.84 3.24
C THR A 80 -31.51 21.90 4.30
N TYR A 81 -32.42 22.83 3.99
CA TYR A 81 -32.83 23.91 4.90
C TYR A 81 -34.31 23.73 5.24
N THR A 82 -34.61 23.67 6.54
CA THR A 82 -35.97 23.60 7.07
C THR A 82 -36.20 24.76 8.02
N SER A 83 -37.37 25.40 7.89
CA SER A 83 -37.84 26.42 8.82
C SER A 83 -39.31 26.15 9.13
N SER A 84 -39.59 25.84 10.39
CA SER A 84 -40.93 25.52 10.88
C SER A 84 -41.53 26.70 11.66
N SER A 85 -41.59 27.88 11.02
CA SER A 85 -42.00 29.19 11.59
C SER A 85 -40.99 29.82 12.57
N GLU A 86 -39.73 29.39 12.49
CA GLU A 86 -38.64 29.81 13.37
C GLU A 86 -38.18 31.26 13.14
N ASP A 87 -38.49 31.88 12.01
CA ASP A 87 -38.29 33.31 11.77
C ASP A 87 -38.94 34.18 12.88
N THR A 88 -40.03 33.71 13.50
CA THR A 88 -40.67 34.38 14.65
C THR A 88 -39.99 34.12 15.99
N TYR A 89 -39.04 33.19 16.03
CA TYR A 89 -38.30 32.69 17.18
C TYR A 89 -36.78 32.86 17.04
N SER A 90 -36.35 33.81 16.20
CA SER A 90 -34.96 34.25 15.90
C SER A 90 -34.30 33.58 14.68
N GLY A 91 -35.02 32.79 13.88
CA GLY A 91 -34.50 32.15 12.66
C GLY A 91 -34.16 30.67 12.86
N ALA A 92 -34.01 29.95 11.75
CA ALA A 92 -33.71 28.52 11.70
C ALA A 92 -32.19 28.24 11.66
N GLN A 93 -31.83 26.97 11.51
CA GLN A 93 -30.45 26.56 11.26
C GLN A 93 -30.19 26.45 9.76
N ALA A 94 -28.98 26.82 9.31
CA ALA A 94 -28.58 26.60 7.92
C ALA A 94 -27.18 25.99 7.85
N MET A 95 -27.02 24.94 7.04
CA MET A 95 -25.72 24.37 6.75
C MET A 95 -25.28 24.76 5.33
N PHE A 96 -24.02 25.15 5.19
CA PHE A 96 -23.36 25.29 3.90
C PHE A 96 -22.08 24.48 3.89
N PHE A 97 -21.77 23.84 2.77
CA PHE A 97 -20.64 22.94 2.68
C PHE A 97 -19.83 23.14 1.42
N HIS A 98 -18.51 23.05 1.54
CA HIS A 98 -17.58 23.20 0.41
C HIS A 98 -17.71 21.99 -0.50
N SER A 99 -18.25 22.20 -1.70
CA SER A 99 -18.72 21.13 -2.61
C SER A 99 -17.62 20.21 -3.14
N SER A 100 -16.35 20.59 -3.03
CA SER A 100 -15.21 19.73 -3.39
C SER A 100 -14.68 18.86 -2.24
N ILE A 101 -15.13 19.08 -0.99
CA ILE A 101 -14.61 18.39 0.20
C ILE A 101 -15.65 17.42 0.76
N VAL A 102 -16.90 17.87 0.85
CA VAL A 102 -18.01 17.08 1.41
C VAL A 102 -19.26 17.18 0.53
N THR A 103 -20.15 16.20 0.70
CA THR A 103 -21.51 16.20 0.15
C THR A 103 -22.50 15.84 1.24
N GLU A 104 -23.71 16.40 1.16
CA GLU A 104 -24.83 15.97 2.00
C GLU A 104 -25.43 14.66 1.49
N ILE A 105 -25.80 13.78 2.44
CA ILE A 105 -26.68 12.64 2.23
C ILE A 105 -28.07 13.03 2.76
N THR A 106 -28.89 13.61 1.89
CA THR A 106 -30.15 14.28 2.28
C THR A 106 -31.15 13.38 2.99
N SER A 107 -31.06 12.05 2.84
CA SER A 107 -31.91 11.11 3.58
C SER A 107 -31.59 11.03 5.08
N GLY A 108 -30.42 11.50 5.50
CA GLY A 108 -30.01 11.58 6.90
C GLY A 108 -30.43 12.88 7.59
N HIS A 109 -31.05 13.81 6.86
CA HIS A 109 -31.54 15.07 7.42
C HIS A 109 -32.68 14.85 8.43
N ASP A 110 -32.67 15.58 9.54
CA ASP A 110 -33.79 15.61 10.49
C ASP A 110 -33.96 17.00 11.13
N ASP A 111 -35.21 17.38 11.37
CA ASP A 111 -35.61 18.69 11.92
C ASP A 111 -36.28 18.49 13.30
N ILE A 112 -35.53 18.77 14.37
CA ILE A 112 -35.79 18.30 15.73
C ILE A 112 -36.31 19.46 16.57
N TYR A 113 -37.55 19.36 17.05
CA TYR A 113 -38.10 20.40 17.93
C TYR A 113 -37.41 20.41 19.30
N THR A 114 -36.85 21.56 19.68
CA THR A 114 -36.04 21.74 20.90
C THR A 114 -36.70 22.64 21.95
N GLY A 115 -37.99 22.92 21.79
CA GLY A 115 -38.75 23.74 22.73
C GLY A 115 -38.78 25.22 22.34
N ALA A 116 -39.63 26.00 23.03
CA ALA A 116 -39.74 27.45 22.86
C ALA A 116 -39.92 27.95 21.39
N GLY A 117 -40.50 27.12 20.51
CA GLY A 117 -40.68 27.45 19.09
C GLY A 117 -39.43 27.30 18.21
N ARG A 118 -38.36 26.68 18.73
CA ARG A 118 -37.08 26.50 18.04
C ARG A 118 -36.84 25.04 17.66
N ARG A 119 -35.99 24.83 16.66
CA ARG A 119 -35.54 23.51 16.24
C ARG A 119 -34.03 23.45 16.04
N SER A 120 -33.53 22.22 16.08
CA SER A 120 -32.18 21.86 15.71
C SER A 120 -32.22 20.99 14.47
N ASP A 121 -31.33 21.26 13.53
CA ASP A 121 -31.21 20.47 12.31
C ASP A 121 -30.02 19.54 12.42
N ARG A 122 -30.21 18.30 11.97
CA ARG A 122 -29.17 17.30 11.79
C ARG A 122 -28.92 17.07 10.31
N TRP A 123 -27.67 17.11 9.88
CA TRP A 123 -27.26 16.69 8.54
C TRP A 123 -26.35 15.47 8.60
N GLN A 124 -26.47 14.59 7.59
CA GLN A 124 -25.50 13.52 7.32
C GLN A 124 -24.60 13.97 6.17
N LEU A 125 -23.29 13.86 6.35
CA LEU A 125 -22.27 14.32 5.44
C LEU A 125 -21.31 13.19 5.08
N ARG A 126 -20.77 13.23 3.86
CA ARG A 126 -19.75 12.30 3.38
C ARG A 126 -18.61 13.08 2.72
N LEU A 127 -17.37 12.66 2.96
CA LEU A 127 -16.21 13.18 2.24
C LEU A 127 -16.31 12.83 0.74
N VAL A 128 -16.03 13.79 -0.13
CA VAL A 128 -16.08 13.55 -1.59
C VAL A 128 -15.08 12.45 -1.96
N GLY A 129 -15.56 11.41 -2.64
CA GLY A 129 -14.74 10.28 -3.07
C GLY A 129 -14.56 9.18 -2.01
N SER A 130 -15.10 9.34 -0.80
CA SER A 130 -15.01 8.30 0.24
C SER A 130 -16.17 7.29 0.20
N SER A 131 -15.99 6.19 0.91
CA SER A 131 -17.03 5.20 1.19
C SER A 131 -18.02 5.69 2.27
N PRO A 132 -19.20 5.05 2.42
CA PRO A 132 -20.13 5.32 3.52
C PRO A 132 -19.58 5.13 4.92
N ALA A 133 -18.43 4.46 5.07
CA ALA A 133 -17.78 4.30 6.36
C ALA A 133 -17.16 5.61 6.89
N CYS A 134 -17.09 6.66 6.06
CA CYS A 134 -16.66 8.00 6.46
C CYS A 134 -17.83 8.99 6.57
N ASP A 135 -19.05 8.48 6.70
CA ASP A 135 -20.19 9.34 6.98
C ASP A 135 -20.08 9.89 8.40
N PHE A 136 -20.42 11.16 8.56
CA PHE A 136 -20.52 11.81 9.86
C PHE A 136 -21.78 12.66 9.91
N TYR A 137 -22.20 13.00 11.12
CA TYR A 137 -23.39 13.80 11.37
C TYR A 137 -23.00 15.11 12.05
N ILE A 138 -23.69 16.19 11.69
CA ILE A 138 -23.57 17.47 12.36
C ILE A 138 -24.94 17.96 12.78
N TYR A 139 -25.06 18.37 14.04
CA TYR A 139 -26.23 19.03 14.59
C TYR A 139 -25.92 20.52 14.74
N SER A 140 -26.83 21.37 14.26
CA SER A 140 -26.84 22.79 14.60
C SER A 140 -27.99 23.08 15.55
N SER A 141 -27.74 23.77 16.65
CA SER A 141 -28.77 24.12 17.63
C SER A 141 -28.68 25.58 18.05
N HIS A 142 -29.85 26.22 18.19
CA HIS A 142 -29.99 27.50 18.90
C HIS A 142 -30.95 27.32 20.08
N PHE A 143 -30.44 26.91 21.25
CA PHE A 143 -31.30 26.60 22.40
C PHE A 143 -31.81 27.85 23.11
N LYS A 144 -32.87 27.69 23.93
CA LYS A 144 -33.61 28.79 24.58
C LYS A 144 -32.69 29.83 25.25
N ALA A 145 -32.75 31.08 24.77
CA ALA A 145 -32.01 32.21 25.33
C ALA A 145 -32.58 32.75 26.65
N SER A 146 -31.80 33.62 27.30
CA SER A 146 -32.05 34.30 28.59
C SER A 146 -31.80 33.47 29.85
N THR A 147 -31.55 34.16 30.96
CA THR A 147 -31.28 33.55 32.28
C THR A 147 -32.56 33.15 33.03
N GLY A 148 -32.43 32.32 34.07
CA GLY A 148 -33.53 31.91 34.95
C GLY A 148 -33.96 30.46 34.76
N SER A 149 -34.51 29.86 35.82
CA SER A 149 -34.72 28.40 35.88
C SER A 149 -35.71 27.85 34.84
N ALA A 150 -36.70 28.64 34.41
CA ALA A 150 -37.59 28.22 33.33
C ALA A 150 -36.85 28.10 31.99
N ASN A 151 -35.97 29.05 31.68
CA ASN A 151 -35.17 29.01 30.46
C ASN A 151 -34.12 27.89 30.51
N GLN A 152 -33.54 27.61 31.68
CA GLN A 152 -32.64 26.47 31.89
C GLN A 152 -33.35 25.13 31.67
N ALA A 153 -34.62 25.01 32.08
CA ALA A 153 -35.42 23.81 31.85
C ALA A 153 -35.76 23.62 30.36
N ASP A 154 -36.05 24.71 29.64
CA ASP A 154 -36.26 24.66 28.19
C ASP A 154 -34.97 24.27 27.43
N ARG A 155 -33.80 24.77 27.86
CA ARG A 155 -32.50 24.34 27.28
C ARG A 155 -32.20 22.87 27.56
N LEU A 156 -32.49 22.39 28.78
CA LEU A 156 -32.34 20.97 29.12
C LEU A 156 -33.22 20.11 28.20
N PHE A 157 -34.49 20.48 28.03
CA PHE A 157 -35.39 19.78 27.10
C PHE A 157 -34.81 19.76 25.68
N GLY A 158 -34.32 20.89 25.16
CA GLY A 158 -33.72 20.95 23.83
C GLY A 158 -32.50 20.04 23.68
N VAL A 159 -31.60 20.03 24.66
CA VAL A 159 -30.45 19.11 24.69
C VAL A 159 -30.89 17.65 24.73
N GLU A 160 -31.84 17.30 25.59
CA GLU A 160 -32.37 15.93 25.69
C GLU A 160 -32.91 15.45 24.34
N GLN A 161 -33.66 16.29 23.61
CA GLN A 161 -34.17 15.93 22.28
C GLN A 161 -33.07 15.68 21.25
N VAL A 162 -31.99 16.46 21.27
CA VAL A 162 -30.84 16.27 20.36
C VAL A 162 -30.08 14.99 20.71
N LEU A 163 -29.85 14.73 22.01
CA LEU A 163 -29.16 13.53 22.45
C LEU A 163 -29.96 12.25 22.15
N GLU A 164 -31.28 12.25 22.40
CA GLU A 164 -32.19 11.16 22.05
C GLU A 164 -32.16 10.87 20.54
N ASN A 165 -32.17 11.90 19.70
CA ASN A 165 -32.05 11.72 18.25
C ASN A 165 -30.70 11.13 17.83
N ALA A 166 -29.60 11.55 18.50
CA ALA A 166 -28.27 11.00 18.24
C ALA A 166 -28.14 9.54 18.68
N GLU A 167 -28.86 9.09 19.70
CA GLU A 167 -28.86 7.68 20.14
C GLU A 167 -29.51 6.75 19.10
N GLU A 168 -30.33 7.27 18.18
CA GLU A 168 -30.95 6.50 17.10
C GLU A 168 -30.03 6.30 15.89
N LEU A 169 -28.88 6.99 15.85
CA LEU A 169 -27.90 6.85 14.77
C LEU A 169 -27.23 5.46 14.80
N PRO A 170 -26.71 4.98 13.66
CA PRO A 170 -25.91 3.76 13.63
C PRO A 170 -24.77 3.80 14.65
N ALA A 171 -24.52 2.71 15.36
CA ALA A 171 -23.40 2.61 16.29
C ALA A 171 -22.07 2.91 15.58
N GLY A 172 -21.18 3.66 16.24
CA GLY A 172 -19.92 4.13 15.64
C GLY A 172 -20.06 5.35 14.73
N SER A 173 -21.21 6.03 14.73
CA SER A 173 -21.37 7.28 13.96
C SER A 173 -20.53 8.40 14.58
N CYS A 174 -19.71 9.05 13.76
CA CYS A 174 -19.06 10.31 14.10
C CYS A 174 -20.11 11.42 14.18
N VAL A 175 -20.23 12.11 15.32
CA VAL A 175 -21.22 13.17 15.55
C VAL A 175 -20.55 14.46 16.04
N ILE A 176 -20.88 15.58 15.38
CA ILE A 176 -20.53 16.94 15.80
C ILE A 176 -21.80 17.61 16.33
N TYR A 177 -21.71 18.20 17.52
CA TYR A 177 -22.77 19.04 18.10
C TYR A 177 -22.30 20.48 18.10
N ALA A 178 -22.99 21.34 17.36
CA ALA A 178 -22.57 22.72 17.14
C ALA A 178 -23.72 23.72 17.33
N GLY A 179 -23.37 24.96 17.67
CA GLY A 179 -24.29 26.11 17.66
C GLY A 179 -24.25 26.98 18.90
N ASP A 180 -25.17 27.95 18.95
CA ASP A 180 -25.40 28.84 20.09
C ASP A 180 -26.32 28.15 21.11
N TYR A 181 -25.73 27.66 22.18
CA TYR A 181 -26.48 26.90 23.18
C TYR A 181 -27.10 27.77 24.27
N ASN A 182 -26.75 29.06 24.35
CA ASN A 182 -27.22 29.96 25.40
C ASN A 182 -27.05 29.39 26.84
N ILE A 183 -26.06 28.53 27.05
CA ILE A 183 -25.74 27.91 28.35
C ILE A 183 -24.78 28.84 29.10
N TYR A 184 -25.17 29.26 30.30
CA TYR A 184 -24.42 30.29 31.05
C TYR A 184 -23.32 29.74 31.96
N SER A 185 -23.35 28.45 32.28
CA SER A 185 -22.32 27.85 33.13
C SER A 185 -22.25 26.35 32.97
N SER A 186 -21.10 25.77 33.29
CA SER A 186 -20.89 24.32 33.32
C SER A 186 -21.73 23.57 34.36
N GLY A 187 -22.40 24.28 35.27
CA GLY A 187 -23.32 23.71 36.27
C GLY A 187 -24.79 23.86 35.88
N GLU A 188 -25.09 24.24 34.64
CA GLU A 188 -26.45 24.26 34.13
C GLU A 188 -26.88 22.84 33.72
N PRO A 189 -28.11 22.39 34.05
CA PRO A 189 -28.55 21.02 33.74
C PRO A 189 -28.39 20.61 32.27
N ALA A 190 -28.58 21.54 31.33
CA ALA A 190 -28.40 21.29 29.91
C ALA A 190 -26.93 20.92 29.57
N TYR A 191 -25.95 21.59 30.16
CA TYR A 191 -24.53 21.25 29.95
C TYR A 191 -24.18 19.93 30.62
N GLU A 192 -24.66 19.71 31.84
CA GLU A 192 -24.44 18.46 32.57
C GLU A 192 -25.00 17.25 31.80
N ALA A 193 -26.13 17.41 31.10
CA ALA A 193 -26.69 16.38 30.23
C ALA A 193 -25.84 16.13 28.97
N LEU A 194 -25.36 17.19 28.30
CA LEU A 194 -24.51 17.08 27.10
C LEU A 194 -23.25 16.25 27.36
N VAL A 195 -22.59 16.45 28.50
CA VAL A 195 -21.31 15.82 28.83
C VAL A 195 -21.44 14.61 29.76
N ALA A 196 -22.67 14.16 30.02
CA ALA A 196 -22.90 12.97 30.82
C ALA A 196 -22.51 11.69 30.05
N ASP A 197 -21.86 10.75 30.74
CA ASP A 197 -21.51 9.44 30.17
C ASP A 197 -22.73 8.76 29.53
N GLY A 198 -22.62 8.47 28.23
CA GLY A 198 -23.68 7.85 27.43
C GLY A 198 -23.28 7.69 25.96
N PRO A 199 -24.07 6.96 25.15
CA PRO A 199 -23.75 6.71 23.74
C PRO A 199 -23.63 7.98 22.89
N SER A 200 -24.36 9.04 23.27
CA SER A 200 -24.40 10.34 22.59
C SER A 200 -23.65 11.43 23.37
N MET A 201 -22.79 11.06 24.33
CA MET A 201 -22.04 12.03 25.12
C MET A 201 -21.21 12.95 24.22
N ALA A 202 -21.33 14.25 24.43
CA ALA A 202 -20.50 15.25 23.80
C ALA A 202 -19.21 15.48 24.61
N ILE A 203 -18.11 15.64 23.90
CA ILE A 203 -16.79 15.96 24.43
C ILE A 203 -16.52 17.43 24.11
N ASP A 204 -16.21 18.21 25.15
CA ASP A 204 -15.80 19.59 25.04
C ASP A 204 -14.27 19.69 24.96
N PRO A 205 -13.68 20.15 23.84
CA PRO A 205 -12.23 20.28 23.72
C PRO A 205 -11.61 21.28 24.70
N PHE A 206 -12.39 22.23 25.23
CA PHE A 206 -11.95 23.14 26.29
C PHE A 206 -12.14 22.59 27.71
N GLY A 207 -12.70 21.38 27.82
CA GLY A 207 -13.00 20.67 29.06
C GLY A 207 -14.22 21.22 29.80
N ASN A 208 -14.72 20.41 30.74
CA ASN A 208 -16.01 20.65 31.42
C ASN A 208 -15.94 21.66 32.58
N GLY A 209 -14.86 22.44 32.64
CA GLY A 209 -14.67 23.46 33.66
C GLY A 209 -15.49 24.72 33.39
N SER A 210 -15.50 25.64 34.36
CA SER A 210 -16.07 26.97 34.13
C SER A 210 -15.34 27.68 33.00
N TRP A 211 -16.10 28.36 32.14
CA TRP A 211 -15.61 29.26 31.10
C TRP A 211 -15.83 30.74 31.44
N SER A 212 -16.23 31.08 32.66
CA SER A 212 -16.48 32.46 33.05
C SER A 212 -15.20 33.17 33.51
N GLY A 213 -15.19 34.50 33.38
CA GLY A 213 -14.17 35.39 33.91
C GLY A 213 -12.89 35.47 33.08
N ALA A 214 -12.05 36.47 33.36
CA ALA A 214 -10.87 36.82 32.57
C ALA A 214 -9.88 35.67 32.28
N GLY A 215 -9.77 34.68 33.18
CA GLY A 215 -8.90 33.52 32.97
C GLY A 215 -9.35 32.58 31.84
N ASN A 216 -10.60 32.73 31.38
CA ASN A 216 -11.21 31.97 30.30
C ASN A 216 -11.49 32.80 29.05
N ALA A 217 -11.00 34.05 28.98
CA ALA A 217 -11.31 35.01 27.93
C ALA A 217 -11.13 34.46 26.50
N LEU A 218 -10.13 33.61 26.27
CA LEU A 218 -9.89 32.92 24.98
C LEU A 218 -11.06 32.06 24.50
N LYS A 219 -11.93 31.61 25.41
CA LYS A 219 -13.08 30.75 25.13
C LYS A 219 -14.34 31.55 24.84
N HIS A 220 -14.38 32.84 25.18
CA HIS A 220 -15.59 33.65 25.06
C HIS A 220 -15.97 33.87 23.59
N THR A 221 -17.27 33.92 23.33
CA THR A 221 -17.83 33.99 21.97
C THR A 221 -18.88 35.08 21.80
N GLN A 222 -19.39 35.63 22.90
CA GLN A 222 -20.36 36.73 22.88
C GLN A 222 -20.09 37.71 24.03
N SER A 223 -20.29 39.02 23.85
CA SER A 223 -20.49 39.74 22.58
C SER A 223 -19.17 40.39 22.13
N PRO A 224 -18.79 40.36 20.84
CA PRO A 224 -17.64 41.14 20.38
C PRO A 224 -17.84 42.66 20.54
N ARG A 225 -19.04 43.12 20.93
CA ARG A 225 -19.39 44.53 21.12
C ARG A 225 -19.63 44.87 22.60
N ALA A 226 -19.05 45.99 23.04
CA ALA A 226 -19.37 46.55 24.36
C ALA A 226 -20.75 47.23 24.43
N SER A 227 -21.31 47.66 23.29
CA SER A 227 -22.59 48.38 23.26
C SER A 227 -23.51 47.90 22.13
N THR A 228 -24.80 47.83 22.44
CA THR A 228 -25.87 47.52 21.48
C THR A 228 -25.94 48.58 20.39
N GLY A 229 -26.05 48.15 19.13
CA GLY A 229 -26.15 49.05 17.98
C GLY A 229 -26.32 48.27 16.68
N GLY A 230 -26.91 48.90 15.66
CA GLY A 230 -27.07 48.25 14.34
C GLY A 230 -28.02 47.04 14.32
N GLY A 231 -28.74 46.74 15.40
CA GLY A 231 -29.55 45.52 15.53
C GLY A 231 -28.84 44.37 16.24
N LEU A 232 -27.56 44.56 16.61
CA LEU A 232 -26.72 43.60 17.33
C LEU A 232 -26.70 43.91 18.83
N ILE A 233 -26.67 42.87 19.67
CA ILE A 233 -26.62 42.97 21.12
C ILE A 233 -25.18 43.21 21.61
N GLY A 234 -25.02 44.12 22.58
CA GLY A 234 -23.74 44.36 23.26
C GLY A 234 -23.72 43.68 24.62
N GLY A 235 -22.55 43.65 25.23
CA GLY A 235 -22.32 42.97 26.50
C GLY A 235 -20.84 42.72 26.79
N SER A 236 -19.98 42.93 25.78
CA SER A 236 -18.56 42.62 25.77
C SER A 236 -18.26 41.12 25.80
N LEU A 237 -17.01 40.72 25.54
CA LEU A 237 -16.60 39.31 25.50
C LEU A 237 -16.42 38.76 26.92
N ASP A 238 -17.50 38.33 27.55
CA ASP A 238 -17.51 37.86 28.94
C ASP A 238 -18.06 36.43 29.13
N ASP A 239 -18.68 35.84 28.09
CA ASP A 239 -19.27 34.51 28.13
C ASP A 239 -19.00 33.68 26.84
N ARG A 240 -19.19 32.36 26.98
CA ARG A 240 -19.13 31.37 25.88
C ARG A 240 -20.51 30.76 25.70
N PHE A 241 -21.17 31.10 24.59
CA PHE A 241 -22.46 30.50 24.23
C PHE A 241 -22.37 29.59 23.00
N ASP A 242 -21.33 29.76 22.19
CA ASP A 242 -21.15 29.01 20.96
C ASP A 242 -20.25 27.80 21.23
N PHE A 243 -20.73 26.63 20.85
CA PHE A 243 -20.08 25.35 21.09
C PHE A 243 -19.85 24.61 19.79
N LEU A 244 -18.72 23.92 19.71
CA LEU A 244 -18.42 22.94 18.68
C LEU A 244 -17.82 21.74 19.43
N LEU A 245 -18.68 20.76 19.69
CA LEU A 245 -18.41 19.55 20.45
C LEU A 245 -18.50 18.35 19.50
N PHE A 246 -18.03 17.20 19.95
CA PHE A 246 -18.11 15.96 19.19
C PHE A 246 -18.21 14.75 20.11
N ASN A 247 -18.65 13.61 19.61
CA ASN A 247 -18.69 12.37 20.40
C ASN A 247 -17.33 11.63 20.39
N GLN A 248 -17.24 10.53 21.15
CA GLN A 248 -16.01 9.76 21.32
C GLN A 248 -15.45 9.17 20.02
N GLU A 249 -16.27 8.99 18.99
CA GLU A 249 -15.83 8.45 17.70
C GLU A 249 -14.88 9.42 16.96
N PHE A 250 -14.86 10.70 17.34
CA PHE A 250 -13.85 11.67 16.91
C PHE A 250 -12.64 11.75 17.86
N GLN A 251 -12.34 10.69 18.62
CA GLN A 251 -11.17 10.58 19.52
C GLN A 251 -10.61 9.15 19.61
N ASP A 252 -10.82 8.32 18.60
CA ASP A 252 -10.38 6.92 18.60
C ASP A 252 -8.96 6.73 18.01
N GLY A 253 -8.34 7.79 17.47
CA GLY A 253 -7.02 7.77 16.85
C GLY A 253 -7.03 7.33 15.39
N ALA A 254 -8.20 7.17 14.76
CA ALA A 254 -8.37 6.61 13.43
C ALA A 254 -9.34 7.44 12.58
N GLY A 255 -9.26 7.32 11.26
CA GLY A 255 -10.26 7.88 10.36
C GLY A 255 -10.47 9.40 10.51
N LEU A 256 -11.72 9.78 10.73
CA LEU A 256 -12.15 11.14 11.05
C LEU A 256 -11.97 11.37 12.56
N ASP A 257 -10.96 12.14 12.95
CA ASP A 257 -10.63 12.40 14.36
C ASP A 257 -10.47 13.91 14.60
N TYR A 258 -10.80 14.41 15.78
CA TYR A 258 -10.55 15.79 16.15
C TYR A 258 -9.05 16.08 16.26
N MET A 259 -8.60 17.11 15.55
CA MET A 259 -7.23 17.60 15.70
C MET A 259 -7.10 18.40 17.00
N SER A 260 -6.48 17.78 18.01
CA SER A 260 -6.27 18.41 19.32
C SER A 260 -5.57 19.78 19.21
N GLY A 261 -6.12 20.77 19.92
CA GLY A 261 -5.62 22.14 19.93
C GLY A 261 -6.06 23.02 18.76
N THR A 262 -6.98 22.54 17.92
CA THR A 262 -7.50 23.32 16.78
C THR A 262 -8.83 24.03 17.05
N LEU A 263 -9.59 23.63 18.09
CA LEU A 263 -10.78 24.37 18.51
C LEU A 263 -10.39 25.78 18.96
N ARG A 264 -11.06 26.79 18.41
CA ARG A 264 -10.84 28.20 18.75
C ARG A 264 -12.07 29.06 18.51
N SER A 265 -12.25 30.06 19.38
CA SER A 265 -13.15 31.19 19.14
C SER A 265 -12.43 32.13 18.16
N PHE A 266 -12.85 32.13 16.90
CA PHE A 266 -12.15 32.74 15.79
C PHE A 266 -11.98 34.25 15.98
N GLY A 267 -10.74 34.74 15.89
CA GLY A 267 -10.39 36.15 16.07
C GLY A 267 -10.28 36.62 17.53
N ASN A 268 -10.65 35.79 18.52
CA ASN A 268 -10.48 36.12 19.93
C ASN A 268 -9.05 35.77 20.40
N ASP A 269 -8.28 36.78 20.78
CA ASP A 269 -6.90 36.62 21.26
C ASP A 269 -6.80 36.45 22.79
N GLY A 270 -7.92 36.51 23.50
CA GLY A 270 -8.02 36.35 24.94
C GLY A 270 -7.71 37.60 25.76
N ASN A 271 -7.51 38.77 25.15
CA ASN A 271 -7.11 39.99 25.84
C ASN A 271 -8.24 41.02 26.02
N HIS A 272 -9.46 40.70 25.59
CA HIS A 272 -10.61 41.62 25.54
C HIS A 272 -11.75 41.22 26.49
N TYR A 273 -11.44 40.65 27.65
CA TYR A 273 -12.44 40.30 28.66
C TYR A 273 -13.20 41.53 29.17
N ASP A 274 -14.54 41.48 29.17
CA ASP A 274 -15.44 42.60 29.50
C ASP A 274 -15.27 43.85 28.60
N ASP A 275 -14.51 43.74 27.51
CA ASP A 275 -14.32 44.80 26.49
C ASP A 275 -14.83 44.35 25.11
N ALA A 276 -14.88 45.29 24.16
CA ALA A 276 -15.12 44.96 22.75
C ALA A 276 -13.90 44.26 22.15
N ILE A 277 -14.12 43.34 21.20
CA ILE A 277 -13.03 42.55 20.56
C ILE A 277 -12.00 43.41 19.83
N ASN A 278 -12.39 44.61 19.41
CA ASN A 278 -11.56 45.58 18.72
C ASN A 278 -11.13 46.76 19.62
N ASP A 279 -11.35 46.71 20.93
CA ASP A 279 -10.82 47.72 21.84
C ASP A 279 -9.31 47.50 22.06
N GLY A 280 -8.49 48.42 21.58
CA GLY A 280 -7.03 48.30 21.66
C GLY A 280 -6.42 47.53 20.48
N THR A 281 -5.55 46.56 20.74
CA THR A 281 -4.87 45.77 19.70
C THR A 281 -5.18 44.31 19.90
N ASN A 282 -5.76 43.69 18.87
CA ASN A 282 -5.98 42.27 18.79
C ASN A 282 -4.72 41.57 18.22
N THR A 283 -4.38 40.41 18.77
CA THR A 283 -3.17 39.65 18.44
C THR A 283 -3.42 38.22 17.97
N TYR A 284 -4.65 37.92 17.51
CA TYR A 284 -5.06 36.58 17.06
C TYR A 284 -4.11 35.96 16.02
N PHE A 285 -3.59 36.76 15.09
CA PHE A 285 -2.48 36.37 14.20
C PHE A 285 -1.13 36.90 14.72
N PRO A 286 -0.30 36.08 15.41
CA PRO A 286 1.01 36.48 15.88
C PRO A 286 1.90 37.01 14.76
N GLY A 287 2.45 38.20 14.99
CA GLY A 287 3.31 38.88 14.02
C GLY A 287 2.56 39.67 12.95
N ASN A 288 1.22 39.63 12.92
CA ASN A 288 0.40 40.36 11.97
C ASN A 288 -0.80 41.09 12.63
N ASN A 289 -0.50 42.04 13.51
CA ASN A 289 -1.54 42.83 14.20
C ASN A 289 -2.47 43.59 13.24
N SER A 290 -2.01 43.94 12.02
CA SER A 290 -2.88 44.60 11.04
C SER A 290 -4.01 43.68 10.60
N ARG A 291 -3.71 42.41 10.29
CA ARG A 291 -4.72 41.40 9.96
C ARG A 291 -5.63 41.11 11.15
N SER A 292 -5.05 40.96 12.35
CA SER A 292 -5.83 40.72 13.59
C SER A 292 -6.80 41.85 13.88
N ASN A 293 -6.37 43.11 13.76
CA ASN A 293 -7.24 44.26 14.01
C ASN A 293 -8.35 44.39 12.95
N GLN A 294 -8.04 44.12 11.67
CA GLN A 294 -9.06 44.11 10.60
C GLN A 294 -10.12 43.04 10.84
N LEU A 295 -9.69 41.83 11.25
CA LEU A 295 -10.61 40.77 11.63
C LEU A 295 -11.43 41.16 12.86
N ALA A 296 -10.83 41.77 13.88
CA ALA A 296 -11.54 42.22 15.08
C ALA A 296 -12.60 43.28 14.76
N ASP A 297 -12.29 44.26 13.90
CA ASP A 297 -13.26 45.26 13.44
C ASP A 297 -14.42 44.62 12.69
N ALA A 298 -14.13 43.66 11.81
CA ALA A 298 -15.17 42.93 11.09
C ALA A 298 -16.03 42.07 12.02
N LEU A 299 -15.44 41.31 12.95
CA LEU A 299 -16.18 40.53 13.94
C LEU A 299 -17.08 41.42 14.81
N HIS A 300 -16.60 42.60 15.20
CA HIS A 300 -17.40 43.57 15.93
C HIS A 300 -18.64 44.04 15.14
N ASP A 301 -18.52 44.22 13.82
CA ASP A 301 -19.63 44.76 13.01
C ASP A 301 -20.48 43.68 12.32
N ALA A 302 -20.03 42.43 12.29
CA ALA A 302 -20.70 41.33 11.58
C ALA A 302 -21.83 40.66 12.38
N SER A 303 -21.62 40.37 13.66
CA SER A 303 -22.60 39.69 14.52
C SER A 303 -22.36 40.05 15.99
N ASP A 304 -23.30 39.73 16.88
CA ASP A 304 -23.10 39.74 18.34
C ASP A 304 -22.54 38.41 18.88
N HIS A 305 -22.15 37.50 17.98
CA HIS A 305 -21.34 36.32 18.26
C HIS A 305 -20.12 36.26 17.34
N ILE A 306 -19.09 35.53 17.73
CA ILE A 306 -17.95 35.20 16.86
C ILE A 306 -17.95 33.70 16.49
N PRO A 307 -17.41 33.32 15.31
CA PRO A 307 -17.36 31.92 14.92
C PRO A 307 -16.54 31.05 15.85
N VAL A 308 -16.93 29.78 15.98
CA VAL A 308 -16.11 28.74 16.62
C VAL A 308 -15.72 27.72 15.56
N ILE A 309 -14.42 27.41 15.45
CA ILE A 309 -13.86 26.58 14.37
C ILE A 309 -13.00 25.47 14.96
N ALA A 310 -13.09 24.26 14.39
CA ALA A 310 -12.22 23.12 14.69
C ALA A 310 -11.80 22.39 13.40
N ASN A 311 -10.65 21.72 13.45
CA ASN A 311 -10.13 20.90 12.36
C ASN A 311 -10.16 19.41 12.74
N TYR A 312 -10.34 18.56 11.74
CA TYR A 312 -10.47 17.11 11.86
C TYR A 312 -9.59 16.42 10.84
N THR A 313 -8.99 15.28 11.20
CA THR A 313 -8.18 14.46 10.30
C THR A 313 -9.03 13.83 9.21
N LEU A 314 -8.40 13.51 8.08
CA LEU A 314 -9.01 12.67 7.05
C LEU A 314 -8.59 11.21 7.21
N PRO A 315 -9.47 10.24 6.90
CA PRO A 315 -9.13 8.83 6.91
C PRO A 315 -7.99 8.49 5.94
N ALA A 316 -7.16 7.53 6.32
CA ALA A 316 -6.09 7.01 5.47
C ALA A 316 -6.62 6.46 4.13
N VAL A 317 -5.80 6.56 3.09
CA VAL A 317 -6.10 6.03 1.76
C VAL A 317 -5.05 4.99 1.40
N LEU A 318 -5.45 3.71 1.33
CA LEU A 318 -4.53 2.63 0.99
C LEU A 318 -4.09 2.76 -0.48
N SER A 319 -2.78 2.77 -0.69
CA SER A 319 -2.14 2.51 -1.98
C SER A 319 -1.33 1.24 -1.85
N ALA A 320 -1.54 0.27 -2.74
CA ALA A 320 -0.81 -1.00 -2.68
C ALA A 320 -0.48 -1.52 -4.08
N SER A 321 0.75 -1.98 -4.27
CA SER A 321 1.19 -2.65 -5.48
C SER A 321 2.21 -3.74 -5.18
N VAL A 322 2.33 -4.73 -6.06
CA VAL A 322 3.29 -5.83 -5.91
C VAL A 322 3.91 -6.14 -7.25
N VAL A 323 5.18 -6.55 -7.25
CA VAL A 323 5.74 -7.23 -8.43
C VAL A 323 5.01 -8.56 -8.59
N SER A 324 4.13 -8.64 -9.60
CA SER A 324 3.19 -9.75 -9.75
C SER A 324 3.84 -11.11 -10.06
N THR A 325 5.16 -11.13 -10.28
CA THR A 325 5.92 -12.36 -10.44
C THR A 325 7.35 -12.27 -9.94
N PHE A 326 7.84 -13.37 -9.36
CA PHE A 326 9.25 -13.53 -8.95
C PHE A 326 10.08 -14.31 -9.99
N GLY A 327 9.50 -14.71 -11.12
CA GLY A 327 10.18 -15.51 -12.14
C GLY A 327 10.40 -16.98 -11.74
N PRO A 328 11.30 -17.71 -12.41
CA PRO A 328 11.68 -19.06 -12.05
C PRO A 328 12.70 -19.07 -10.90
N VAL A 329 12.52 -20.00 -9.97
CA VAL A 329 13.46 -20.33 -8.89
C VAL A 329 13.61 -21.85 -8.83
N ILE A 330 14.75 -22.38 -8.41
CA ILE A 330 14.92 -23.84 -8.23
C ILE A 330 14.49 -24.22 -6.80
N VAL A 331 13.97 -25.44 -6.61
CA VAL A 331 13.57 -25.96 -5.29
C VAL A 331 14.63 -25.63 -4.23
N GLY A 332 14.20 -25.04 -3.11
CA GLY A 332 15.09 -24.62 -2.01
C GLY A 332 15.80 -23.28 -2.21
N GLY A 333 15.64 -22.62 -3.36
CA GLY A 333 16.12 -21.26 -3.60
C GLY A 333 15.31 -20.21 -2.85
N SER A 334 15.93 -19.07 -2.51
CA SER A 334 15.24 -17.93 -1.93
C SER A 334 14.53 -17.12 -3.03
N ALA A 335 13.25 -16.84 -2.82
CA ALA A 335 12.45 -15.99 -3.70
C ALA A 335 11.46 -15.17 -2.86
N ASP A 336 11.45 -13.86 -3.10
CA ASP A 336 10.53 -12.92 -2.47
C ASP A 336 9.82 -12.10 -3.55
N VAL A 337 8.61 -11.64 -3.26
CA VAL A 337 7.98 -10.54 -4.00
C VAL A 337 7.95 -9.29 -3.13
N VAL A 338 8.19 -8.14 -3.74
CA VAL A 338 8.17 -6.86 -3.01
C VAL A 338 6.78 -6.26 -3.09
N LEU A 339 6.11 -6.17 -1.95
CA LEU A 339 4.87 -5.44 -1.72
C LEU A 339 5.22 -3.99 -1.37
N THR A 340 4.70 -3.05 -2.14
CA THR A 340 4.82 -1.60 -1.90
C THR A 340 3.49 -1.10 -1.36
N ILE A 341 3.50 -0.42 -0.22
CA ILE A 341 2.32 0.10 0.48
C ILE A 341 2.54 1.58 0.79
N GLY A 342 1.53 2.40 0.52
CA GLY A 342 1.53 3.85 0.79
C GLY A 342 0.23 4.30 1.43
N ASN A 343 0.29 5.48 2.06
CA ASN A 343 -0.87 6.22 2.55
C ASN A 343 -1.04 7.48 1.68
N ASP A 344 -1.91 7.38 0.67
CA ASP A 344 -2.11 8.38 -0.38
C ASP A 344 -3.16 9.44 0.01
N VAL A 345 -3.43 9.63 1.30
CA VAL A 345 -4.38 10.64 1.77
C VAL A 345 -3.87 12.05 1.41
N ASP A 346 -4.70 12.84 0.71
CA ASP A 346 -4.35 14.18 0.23
C ASP A 346 -4.69 15.24 1.28
N VAL A 347 -3.68 15.63 2.06
CA VAL A 347 -3.80 16.55 3.21
C VAL A 347 -2.86 17.73 3.10
N VAL A 348 -3.27 18.88 3.64
CA VAL A 348 -2.45 20.11 3.65
C VAL A 348 -1.21 19.96 4.54
N THR A 349 -1.33 19.22 5.63
CA THR A 349 -0.24 18.89 6.55
C THR A 349 -0.30 17.40 6.88
N PRO A 350 0.86 16.71 7.03
CA PRO A 350 0.90 15.31 7.46
C PRO A 350 0.05 15.00 8.70
N ALA A 351 0.02 15.90 9.69
CA ALA A 351 -0.80 15.72 10.90
C ALA A 351 -2.31 15.75 10.65
N GLY A 352 -2.72 16.12 9.44
CA GLY A 352 -4.09 16.20 8.99
C GLY A 352 -4.63 14.91 8.40
N GLY A 353 -3.81 13.90 8.17
CA GLY A 353 -4.24 12.57 7.73
C GLY A 353 -4.04 11.55 8.85
N ALA A 354 -4.99 10.64 9.01
CA ALA A 354 -4.84 9.51 9.90
C ALA A 354 -3.69 8.60 9.46
N ASP A 355 -3.06 7.94 10.43
CA ASP A 355 -2.10 6.87 10.16
C ASP A 355 -2.83 5.70 9.46
N LEU A 356 -2.16 5.05 8.51
CA LEU A 356 -2.64 3.82 7.88
C LEU A 356 -2.11 2.63 8.66
N ASN A 357 -2.90 2.02 9.55
CA ASN A 357 -2.54 0.75 10.18
C ASN A 357 -3.01 -0.41 9.29
N TRP A 358 -2.08 -1.03 8.57
CA TRP A 358 -2.38 -2.05 7.56
C TRP A 358 -1.96 -3.45 8.01
N PHE A 359 -2.65 -4.45 7.50
CA PHE A 359 -2.24 -5.85 7.55
C PHE A 359 -2.42 -6.52 6.18
N ALA A 360 -1.55 -7.48 5.89
CA ALA A 360 -1.54 -8.23 4.64
C ALA A 360 -1.62 -9.73 4.93
N THR A 361 -2.63 -10.38 4.35
CA THR A 361 -2.83 -11.83 4.44
C THR A 361 -2.72 -12.46 3.06
N GLY A 362 -2.16 -13.66 2.98
CA GLY A 362 -2.03 -14.38 1.73
C GLY A 362 -3.02 -15.53 1.55
N SER A 363 -3.19 -15.97 0.31
CA SER A 363 -3.99 -17.13 -0.06
C SER A 363 -3.31 -17.96 -1.17
N GLY A 364 -3.78 -19.18 -1.40
CA GLY A 364 -3.13 -20.10 -2.33
C GLY A 364 -1.74 -20.49 -1.83
N SER A 365 -0.72 -20.40 -2.68
CA SER A 365 0.67 -20.66 -2.30
C SER A 365 1.26 -19.63 -1.32
N LEU A 366 0.54 -18.53 -1.04
CA LEU A 366 0.95 -17.50 -0.08
C LEU A 366 0.19 -17.59 1.26
N SER A 367 -0.48 -18.71 1.57
CA SER A 367 -1.37 -18.79 2.73
C SER A 367 -0.73 -18.59 4.11
N SER A 368 0.60 -18.58 4.20
CA SER A 368 1.35 -18.35 5.44
C SER A 368 1.66 -16.88 5.72
N ILE A 369 1.33 -15.97 4.80
CA ILE A 369 1.65 -14.55 4.96
C ILE A 369 0.69 -13.90 5.96
N ASP A 370 1.29 -13.25 6.95
CA ASP A 370 0.63 -12.48 8.02
C ASP A 370 1.57 -11.32 8.40
N GLU A 371 1.56 -10.27 7.59
CA GLU A 371 2.41 -9.08 7.76
C GLU A 371 1.57 -7.88 8.18
N SER A 372 2.15 -6.94 8.91
CA SER A 372 1.46 -5.69 9.28
C SER A 372 2.43 -4.54 9.47
N GLY A 373 1.89 -3.32 9.42
CA GLY A 373 2.66 -2.09 9.57
C GLY A 373 1.78 -0.87 9.77
N SER A 374 2.42 0.28 9.94
CA SER A 374 1.76 1.58 10.07
C SER A 374 2.48 2.65 9.26
N ILE A 375 1.73 3.48 8.54
CA ILE A 375 2.27 4.55 7.67
C ILE A 375 1.53 5.87 7.95
N SER A 376 2.23 6.85 8.52
CA SER A 376 1.69 8.19 8.69
C SER A 376 1.51 8.92 7.36
N ALA A 377 0.47 9.75 7.26
CA ALA A 377 0.22 10.57 6.09
C ALA A 377 1.45 11.39 5.68
N GLY A 378 1.70 11.50 4.37
CA GLY A 378 2.87 12.21 3.82
C GLY A 378 4.22 11.53 4.03
N SER A 379 4.26 10.33 4.64
CA SER A 379 5.47 9.51 4.71
C SER A 379 5.75 8.82 3.38
N ALA A 380 7.00 8.38 3.18
CA ALA A 380 7.35 7.54 2.04
C ALA A 380 6.74 6.13 2.16
N ASP A 381 6.48 5.51 1.01
CA ASP A 381 5.99 4.14 0.90
C ASP A 381 6.88 3.13 1.66
N GLN A 382 6.23 2.11 2.21
CA GLN A 382 6.87 0.94 2.80
C GLN A 382 7.08 -0.16 1.75
N PHE A 383 8.23 -0.81 1.81
CA PHE A 383 8.58 -1.96 0.97
C PHE A 383 8.73 -3.20 1.85
N VAL A 384 7.88 -4.20 1.60
CA VAL A 384 7.81 -5.43 2.39
C VAL A 384 8.19 -6.60 1.48
N ALA A 385 9.26 -7.31 1.83
CA ALA A 385 9.66 -8.52 1.14
C ALA A 385 8.78 -9.68 1.63
N ILE A 386 7.97 -10.24 0.74
CA ILE A 386 7.05 -11.34 1.02
C ILE A 386 7.69 -12.65 0.55
N PRO A 387 8.08 -13.54 1.47
CA PRO A 387 8.73 -14.79 1.10
C PRO A 387 7.77 -15.74 0.40
N VAL A 388 8.28 -16.46 -0.60
CA VAL A 388 7.56 -17.50 -1.32
C VAL A 388 8.04 -18.88 -0.86
N ASP A 389 7.12 -19.80 -0.61
CA ASP A 389 7.47 -21.19 -0.33
C ASP A 389 7.97 -21.87 -1.62
N THR A 390 9.28 -22.14 -1.66
CA THR A 390 9.98 -22.80 -2.76
C THR A 390 10.37 -24.25 -2.43
N SER A 391 9.79 -24.84 -1.37
CA SER A 391 10.13 -26.19 -0.92
C SER A 391 9.67 -27.30 -1.86
N SER A 392 8.73 -26.99 -2.76
CA SER A 392 8.14 -27.95 -3.71
C SER A 392 8.10 -27.36 -5.11
N ALA A 393 8.48 -28.15 -6.11
CA ALA A 393 8.41 -27.74 -7.50
C ALA A 393 6.95 -27.60 -7.99
N GLY A 394 6.71 -26.64 -8.88
CA GLY A 394 5.41 -26.39 -9.50
C GLY A 394 5.13 -24.91 -9.71
N GLY A 395 3.94 -24.62 -10.25
CA GLY A 395 3.43 -23.26 -10.35
C GLY A 395 3.05 -22.73 -8.97
N VAL A 396 3.55 -21.55 -8.64
CA VAL A 396 3.15 -20.79 -7.45
C VAL A 396 2.11 -19.78 -7.89
N SER A 397 0.95 -19.76 -7.25
CA SER A 397 -0.09 -18.76 -7.50
C SER A 397 -0.82 -18.45 -6.21
N GLY A 398 -1.01 -17.17 -5.93
CA GLY A 398 -1.68 -16.70 -4.73
C GLY A 398 -2.17 -15.27 -4.86
N GLN A 399 -2.95 -14.83 -3.88
CA GLN A 399 -3.35 -13.43 -3.74
C GLN A 399 -2.90 -12.93 -2.38
N LEU A 400 -2.40 -11.70 -2.35
CA LEU A 400 -2.21 -10.89 -1.15
C LEU A 400 -3.43 -10.00 -1.00
N THR A 401 -4.06 -10.04 0.16
CA THR A 401 -5.15 -9.15 0.56
C THR A 401 -4.60 -8.20 1.61
N ILE A 402 -4.56 -6.91 1.29
CA ILE A 402 -4.13 -5.83 2.16
C ILE A 402 -5.39 -5.11 2.66
N ASP A 403 -5.50 -4.95 3.96
CA ASP A 403 -6.66 -4.36 4.62
C ASP A 403 -6.20 -3.53 5.82
N SER A 404 -7.13 -2.86 6.49
CA SER A 404 -6.87 -2.04 7.68
C SER A 404 -7.85 -2.37 8.80
N VAL A 405 -7.38 -2.20 10.04
CA VAL A 405 -8.22 -2.28 11.23
C VAL A 405 -8.94 -0.95 11.53
N ASP A 406 -8.48 0.14 10.92
CA ASP A 406 -8.98 1.49 11.18
C ASP A 406 -10.25 1.73 10.38
N ALA A 407 -11.32 2.06 11.10
CA ALA A 407 -12.62 2.35 10.49
C ALA A 407 -12.51 3.53 9.51
N GLY A 408 -13.20 3.42 8.38
CA GLY A 408 -13.19 4.48 7.37
C GLY A 408 -11.90 4.55 6.54
N THR A 409 -10.94 3.64 6.68
CA THR A 409 -9.82 3.56 5.71
C THR A 409 -10.37 3.36 4.29
N GLN A 410 -9.79 4.07 3.32
CA GLN A 410 -10.23 4.03 1.92
C GLN A 410 -9.43 3.03 1.10
N LEU A 411 -10.07 2.53 0.03
CA LEU A 411 -9.51 1.57 -0.94
C LEU A 411 -9.09 0.22 -0.32
N VAL A 412 -9.68 -0.13 0.82
CA VAL A 412 -9.53 -1.44 1.47
C VAL A 412 -10.78 -2.32 1.29
N PRO A 413 -10.64 -3.65 1.26
CA PRO A 413 -9.37 -4.36 1.05
C PRO A 413 -8.86 -4.21 -0.39
N SER A 414 -7.54 -4.21 -0.57
CA SER A 414 -6.89 -4.31 -1.87
C SER A 414 -6.36 -5.73 -2.09
N THR A 415 -6.64 -6.32 -3.24
CA THR A 415 -6.21 -7.69 -3.56
C THR A 415 -5.25 -7.69 -4.74
N LEU A 416 -4.05 -8.24 -4.54
CA LEU A 416 -2.96 -8.27 -5.50
C LEU A 416 -2.58 -9.71 -5.84
N SER A 417 -2.50 -10.04 -7.13
CA SER A 417 -2.13 -11.38 -7.60
C SER A 417 -0.63 -11.54 -7.74
N VAL A 418 -0.12 -12.68 -7.27
CA VAL A 418 1.29 -13.07 -7.35
C VAL A 418 1.39 -14.45 -7.98
N SER A 419 2.34 -14.62 -8.90
CA SER A 419 2.59 -15.90 -9.57
C SER A 419 4.07 -16.13 -9.88
N GLY A 420 4.49 -17.38 -9.97
CA GLY A 420 5.84 -17.74 -10.38
C GLY A 420 5.99 -19.24 -10.55
N THR A 421 7.22 -19.73 -10.69
CA THR A 421 7.46 -21.16 -10.90
C THR A 421 8.66 -21.62 -10.10
N VAL A 422 8.48 -22.71 -9.36
CA VAL A 422 9.56 -23.43 -8.71
C VAL A 422 9.94 -24.62 -9.59
N LEU A 423 11.14 -24.61 -10.12
CA LEU A 423 11.70 -25.64 -10.98
C LEU A 423 12.32 -26.75 -10.14
N ARG A 424 12.16 -28.00 -10.58
CA ARG A 424 13.00 -29.10 -10.10
C ARG A 424 14.45 -28.87 -10.54
N HIS A 425 15.39 -29.42 -9.79
CA HIS A 425 16.79 -29.52 -10.23
C HIS A 425 16.88 -30.27 -11.56
N SER A 426 17.90 -29.93 -12.34
CA SER A 426 18.39 -30.71 -13.47
C SER A 426 18.77 -32.12 -13.02
N ASN A 427 18.79 -33.07 -13.96
CA ASN A 427 19.12 -34.45 -13.67
C ASN A 427 19.95 -35.05 -14.79
N ALA A 428 21.26 -35.18 -14.58
CA ALA A 428 22.17 -35.70 -15.58
C ALA A 428 22.02 -37.22 -15.75
N SER A 429 21.88 -37.67 -17.00
CA SER A 429 21.79 -39.09 -17.33
C SER A 429 22.51 -39.42 -18.64
N PHE A 430 23.04 -40.64 -18.73
CA PHE A 430 23.57 -41.18 -19.98
C PHE A 430 22.49 -41.82 -20.88
N SER A 431 21.21 -41.68 -20.54
CA SER A 431 20.08 -42.25 -21.26
C SER A 431 18.89 -41.29 -21.30
N SER A 432 18.22 -41.21 -22.45
CA SER A 432 16.96 -40.46 -22.58
C SER A 432 15.75 -41.23 -22.01
N ALA A 433 15.87 -42.54 -21.86
CA ALA A 433 14.76 -43.41 -21.47
C ALA A 433 14.78 -43.80 -19.99
N ASN A 434 15.96 -43.81 -19.38
CA ASN A 434 16.14 -44.17 -17.97
C ASN A 434 17.02 -43.15 -17.26
N ASP A 435 16.84 -43.06 -15.95
CA ASP A 435 17.70 -42.29 -15.07
C ASP A 435 19.01 -43.07 -14.82
N GLU A 436 20.05 -42.75 -15.59
CA GLU A 436 21.32 -43.48 -15.63
C GLU A 436 22.49 -42.55 -15.25
N ASN A 437 22.73 -42.41 -13.94
CA ASN A 437 23.79 -41.57 -13.36
C ASN A 437 25.12 -42.34 -13.25
N PHE A 438 25.15 -43.58 -13.75
CA PHE A 438 26.33 -44.43 -13.87
C PHE A 438 26.25 -45.21 -15.17
N ARG A 439 27.32 -45.17 -15.98
CA ARG A 439 27.39 -45.97 -17.21
C ARG A 439 28.77 -46.56 -17.43
N VAL A 440 28.81 -47.85 -17.80
CA VAL A 440 30.01 -48.46 -18.38
C VAL A 440 29.85 -48.44 -19.90
N PHE A 441 30.76 -47.76 -20.58
CA PHE A 441 30.84 -47.71 -22.03
C PHE A 441 31.88 -48.69 -22.53
N PHE A 442 31.48 -49.60 -23.41
CA PHE A 442 32.35 -50.62 -23.98
C PHE A 442 32.72 -50.24 -25.42
N SER A 443 33.99 -50.38 -25.76
CA SER A 443 34.47 -50.27 -27.14
C SER A 443 35.62 -51.23 -27.37
N GLN A 444 35.85 -51.55 -28.63
CA GLN A 444 36.93 -52.41 -29.06
C GLN A 444 37.65 -51.74 -30.24
N PHE A 445 38.97 -51.64 -30.15
CA PHE A 445 39.79 -51.05 -31.20
C PHE A 445 41.03 -51.91 -31.45
N GLU A 446 41.47 -51.96 -32.70
CA GLU A 446 42.72 -52.61 -33.08
C GLU A 446 43.93 -51.85 -32.50
N ALA A 447 44.94 -52.57 -32.03
CA ALA A 447 46.24 -52.00 -31.67
C ALA A 447 46.83 -51.20 -32.86
N ASP A 448 47.53 -50.10 -32.55
CA ASP A 448 48.19 -49.22 -33.53
C ASP A 448 47.30 -48.63 -34.64
N SER A 449 45.98 -48.58 -34.43
CA SER A 449 45.01 -47.95 -35.35
C SER A 449 44.94 -46.41 -35.25
N GLY A 450 45.66 -45.80 -34.32
CA GLY A 450 45.72 -44.36 -34.07
C GLY A 450 44.64 -43.83 -33.12
N VAL A 451 44.34 -42.53 -33.22
CA VAL A 451 43.37 -41.86 -32.34
C VAL A 451 41.94 -42.23 -32.75
N GLN A 452 41.23 -42.88 -31.83
CA GLN A 452 39.83 -43.26 -31.95
C GLN A 452 38.93 -42.26 -31.22
N GLN A 453 37.69 -42.11 -31.70
CA GLN A 453 36.68 -41.25 -31.09
C GLN A 453 35.58 -42.09 -30.44
N ILE A 454 35.21 -41.70 -29.23
CA ILE A 454 34.15 -42.28 -28.41
C ILE A 454 33.16 -41.14 -28.11
N ASP A 455 31.96 -41.24 -28.68
CA ASP A 455 30.90 -40.26 -28.49
C ASP A 455 29.90 -40.77 -27.46
N ILE A 456 29.74 -40.01 -26.36
CA ILE A 456 28.83 -40.37 -25.28
C ILE A 456 27.78 -39.29 -25.13
N GLU A 457 26.52 -39.68 -25.25
CA GLU A 457 25.41 -38.75 -25.06
C GLU A 457 25.18 -38.47 -23.58
N LEU A 458 24.93 -37.20 -23.27
CA LEU A 458 24.49 -36.73 -21.96
C LEU A 458 23.14 -36.04 -22.12
N PHE A 459 22.18 -36.40 -21.26
CA PHE A 459 20.81 -35.92 -21.25
C PHE A 459 20.50 -35.22 -19.92
N ASN A 460 19.64 -34.20 -19.96
CA ASN A 460 18.90 -33.74 -18.78
C ASN A 460 17.62 -34.59 -18.66
N TYR A 461 17.71 -35.68 -17.93
CA TYR A 461 16.69 -36.72 -17.87
C TYR A 461 15.34 -36.19 -17.38
N GLY A 462 14.29 -36.56 -18.10
CA GLY A 462 12.91 -36.19 -17.76
C GLY A 462 12.59 -34.70 -17.92
N PHE A 463 13.44 -33.93 -18.63
CA PHE A 463 13.25 -32.49 -18.80
C PHE A 463 11.86 -32.13 -19.33
N ASP A 464 11.21 -31.21 -18.62
CA ASP A 464 10.00 -30.50 -19.04
C ASP A 464 10.13 -29.01 -18.63
N SER A 465 9.10 -28.21 -18.87
CA SER A 465 9.11 -26.78 -18.52
C SER A 465 9.14 -26.48 -17.01
N SER A 466 9.10 -27.50 -16.15
CA SER A 466 9.15 -27.39 -14.69
C SER A 466 10.47 -27.93 -14.10
N GLN A 467 11.50 -28.08 -14.94
CA GLN A 467 12.85 -28.53 -14.58
C GLN A 467 13.88 -27.49 -15.02
N ALA A 468 14.90 -27.26 -14.20
CA ALA A 468 16.04 -26.44 -14.56
C ALA A 468 16.75 -27.04 -15.79
N THR A 469 17.21 -26.17 -16.70
CA THR A 469 18.20 -26.63 -17.68
C THR A 469 19.51 -26.99 -16.96
N MET A 470 20.29 -27.86 -17.60
CA MET A 470 21.54 -28.37 -17.05
C MET A 470 22.71 -27.71 -17.76
N ASP A 471 23.70 -27.30 -17.00
CA ASP A 471 24.96 -26.77 -17.50
C ASP A 471 26.03 -27.86 -17.33
N PHE A 472 26.63 -28.28 -18.44
CA PHE A 472 27.72 -29.24 -18.46
C PHE A 472 29.04 -28.51 -18.30
N LEU A 473 29.80 -28.82 -17.24
CA LEU A 473 31.05 -28.14 -16.91
C LEU A 473 32.29 -28.83 -17.50
N GLY A 474 32.16 -30.11 -17.84
CA GLY A 474 33.25 -30.94 -18.32
C GLY A 474 33.28 -32.31 -17.65
N ILE A 475 34.36 -33.04 -17.92
CA ILE A 475 34.63 -34.32 -17.26
C ILE A 475 35.97 -34.24 -16.50
N GLU A 476 36.15 -35.11 -15.52
CA GLU A 476 37.44 -35.34 -14.88
C GLU A 476 38.51 -35.59 -15.94
N ALA A 477 39.66 -34.93 -15.80
CA ALA A 477 40.72 -35.00 -16.81
C ALA A 477 41.18 -36.45 -16.99
N PRO A 478 40.91 -37.09 -18.14
CA PRO A 478 41.20 -38.50 -18.31
C PRO A 478 42.70 -38.77 -18.42
N ALA A 479 43.17 -39.89 -17.88
CA ALA A 479 44.56 -40.32 -18.03
C ALA A 479 44.82 -40.88 -19.43
N ALA A 480 46.01 -40.65 -19.98
CA ALA A 480 46.45 -41.31 -21.20
C ALA A 480 46.31 -42.84 -21.05
N PRO A 481 45.79 -43.55 -22.07
CA PRO A 481 45.61 -43.13 -23.47
C PRO A 481 44.31 -42.38 -23.81
N PHE A 482 43.46 -42.07 -22.82
CA PHE A 482 42.24 -41.30 -23.03
C PHE A 482 42.50 -39.78 -23.12
N GLY A 483 41.60 -39.05 -23.79
CA GLY A 483 41.59 -37.59 -23.89
C GLY A 483 40.16 -37.06 -24.00
N PHE A 484 39.95 -35.79 -23.66
CA PHE A 484 38.67 -35.10 -23.79
C PHE A 484 38.85 -33.79 -24.55
N ILE A 485 37.99 -33.53 -25.54
CA ILE A 485 38.09 -32.35 -26.43
C ILE A 485 36.86 -31.44 -26.28
N GLY A 486 35.92 -31.78 -25.40
CA GLY A 486 34.72 -30.97 -25.18
C GLY A 486 34.97 -29.68 -24.40
N THR A 487 34.04 -28.74 -24.53
CA THR A 487 33.96 -27.50 -23.76
C THR A 487 32.70 -27.50 -22.91
N PRO A 488 32.59 -26.63 -21.89
CA PRO A 488 31.34 -26.43 -21.18
C PRO A 488 30.18 -26.07 -22.13
N ILE A 489 28.97 -26.53 -21.80
CA ILE A 489 27.75 -26.28 -22.57
C ILE A 489 26.62 -25.97 -21.59
N ASP A 490 26.04 -24.77 -21.72
CA ASP A 490 24.95 -24.32 -20.86
C ASP A 490 23.57 -24.61 -21.49
N GLY A 491 22.54 -24.68 -20.68
CA GLY A 491 21.14 -24.68 -21.13
C GLY A 491 20.66 -26.00 -21.73
N ILE A 492 21.22 -27.14 -21.31
CA ILE A 492 20.82 -28.47 -21.80
C ILE A 492 19.40 -28.78 -21.28
N GLY A 493 18.44 -28.74 -22.21
CA GLY A 493 17.03 -29.03 -21.97
C GLY A 493 16.62 -30.43 -22.44
N SER A 494 15.67 -30.51 -23.39
CA SER A 494 15.16 -31.78 -23.91
C SER A 494 16.08 -32.51 -24.89
N GLU A 495 17.10 -31.82 -25.41
CA GLU A 495 18.08 -32.40 -26.34
C GLU A 495 19.32 -32.88 -25.57
N SER A 496 19.96 -33.94 -26.07
CA SER A 496 21.27 -34.37 -25.56
C SER A 496 22.40 -33.51 -26.12
N ILE A 497 23.52 -33.52 -25.39
CA ILE A 497 24.82 -33.18 -25.94
C ILE A 497 25.65 -34.44 -26.17
N VAL A 498 26.68 -34.33 -27.00
CA VAL A 498 27.69 -35.38 -27.18
C VAL A 498 28.96 -34.95 -26.47
N MET A 499 29.49 -35.82 -25.62
CA MET A 499 30.80 -35.71 -24.99
C MET A 499 31.84 -36.46 -25.84
N PRO A 500 32.71 -35.76 -26.59
CA PRO A 500 33.71 -36.39 -27.44
C PRO A 500 34.94 -36.77 -26.62
N ILE A 501 35.17 -38.07 -26.49
CA ILE A 501 36.35 -38.66 -25.82
C ILE A 501 37.24 -39.28 -26.90
N THR A 502 38.55 -39.11 -26.76
CA THR A 502 39.53 -39.74 -27.64
C THR A 502 40.25 -40.87 -26.93
N PHE A 503 40.65 -41.89 -27.67
CA PHE A 503 41.48 -42.99 -27.19
C PHE A 503 42.60 -43.25 -28.21
N ASP A 504 43.86 -43.04 -27.82
CA ASP A 504 45.00 -43.26 -28.71
C ASP A 504 45.52 -44.70 -28.59
N THR A 505 45.33 -45.51 -29.64
CA THR A 505 45.79 -46.91 -29.67
C THR A 505 47.26 -47.06 -30.01
N THR A 506 47.97 -45.96 -30.29
CA THR A 506 49.38 -45.98 -30.73
C THR A 506 50.28 -46.56 -29.63
N GLY A 507 50.93 -47.68 -29.93
CA GLY A 507 51.86 -48.38 -29.05
C GLY A 507 51.20 -49.13 -27.89
N LEU A 508 49.89 -49.38 -27.96
CA LEU A 508 49.17 -50.19 -26.95
C LEU A 508 49.19 -51.67 -27.33
N GLU A 509 49.48 -52.54 -26.35
CA GLU A 509 49.33 -53.99 -26.49
C GLU A 509 47.87 -54.42 -26.30
N ALA A 510 47.50 -55.61 -26.79
CA ALA A 510 46.17 -56.16 -26.58
C ALA A 510 45.85 -56.34 -25.09
N GLY A 511 44.64 -55.92 -24.71
CA GLY A 511 44.17 -55.94 -23.34
C GLY A 511 43.04 -54.94 -23.09
N THR A 512 42.46 -55.00 -21.89
CA THR A 512 41.38 -54.08 -21.49
C THR A 512 41.93 -52.94 -20.66
N ILE A 513 41.67 -51.71 -21.09
CA ILE A 513 41.97 -50.48 -20.34
C ILE A 513 40.67 -49.92 -19.79
N ILE A 514 40.64 -49.66 -18.48
CA ILE A 514 39.48 -49.13 -17.78
C ILE A 514 39.83 -47.78 -17.17
N GLU A 515 39.00 -46.78 -17.41
CA GLU A 515 39.11 -45.44 -16.80
C GLU A 515 37.77 -45.06 -16.16
N ASN A 516 37.81 -44.52 -14.94
CA ASN A 516 36.63 -44.00 -14.25
C ASN A 516 36.71 -42.48 -14.26
N LEU A 517 35.67 -41.82 -14.74
CA LEU A 517 35.61 -40.36 -14.89
C LEU A 517 34.35 -39.85 -14.20
N ALA A 518 34.51 -38.78 -13.42
CA ALA A 518 33.36 -37.96 -13.04
C ALA A 518 32.96 -37.03 -14.20
N VAL A 519 31.67 -36.91 -14.45
CA VAL A 519 31.07 -35.90 -15.32
C VAL A 519 30.49 -34.82 -14.43
N TYR A 520 30.95 -33.58 -14.56
CA TYR A 520 30.52 -32.45 -13.72
C TYR A 520 29.42 -31.66 -14.41
N VAL A 521 28.33 -31.44 -13.68
CA VAL A 521 27.16 -30.68 -14.15
C VAL A 521 26.71 -29.73 -13.06
N GLU A 522 25.96 -28.71 -13.43
CA GLU A 522 25.22 -27.87 -12.51
C GLU A 522 23.84 -27.51 -13.06
N ASP A 523 22.96 -27.09 -12.17
CA ASP A 523 21.72 -26.44 -12.57
C ASP A 523 21.99 -25.10 -13.24
N GLN A 524 21.09 -24.67 -14.12
CA GLN A 524 21.08 -23.31 -14.67
C GLN A 524 21.18 -22.26 -13.56
N ASP A 525 21.86 -21.15 -13.85
CA ASP A 525 22.11 -20.01 -12.95
C ASP A 525 20.83 -19.34 -12.42
N LEU A 526 20.21 -19.95 -11.41
CA LEU A 526 19.05 -19.44 -10.68
C LEU A 526 19.24 -19.67 -9.17
N PRO A 527 18.53 -18.90 -8.31
CA PRO A 527 18.54 -19.18 -6.88
C PRO A 527 18.05 -20.61 -6.62
N GLY A 528 18.78 -21.34 -5.77
CA GLY A 528 18.55 -22.75 -5.51
C GLY A 528 19.35 -23.71 -6.39
N GLY A 529 20.08 -23.21 -7.39
CA GLY A 529 20.96 -24.03 -8.22
C GLY A 529 22.03 -24.77 -7.42
N THR A 530 22.31 -26.00 -7.83
CA THR A 530 23.30 -26.89 -7.22
C THR A 530 24.18 -27.53 -8.29
N ALA A 531 25.40 -27.92 -7.89
CA ALA A 531 26.29 -28.71 -8.72
C ALA A 531 26.17 -30.19 -8.35
N ASP A 532 26.30 -31.07 -9.34
CA ASP A 532 26.27 -32.53 -9.18
C ASP A 532 27.35 -33.20 -10.05
N SER A 533 27.57 -34.49 -9.84
CA SER A 533 28.40 -35.30 -10.73
C SER A 533 27.89 -36.72 -10.92
N ILE A 534 27.99 -37.22 -12.15
CA ILE A 534 27.64 -38.59 -12.52
C ILE A 534 28.89 -39.36 -12.97
N VAL A 535 28.82 -40.68 -12.96
CA VAL A 535 30.01 -41.53 -13.13
C VAL A 535 30.01 -42.22 -14.50
N LEU A 536 31.06 -41.98 -15.27
CA LEU A 536 31.33 -42.67 -16.52
C LEU A 536 32.51 -43.63 -16.36
N VAL A 537 32.33 -44.88 -16.75
CA VAL A 537 33.42 -45.86 -16.83
C VAL A 537 33.66 -46.20 -18.29
N LEU A 538 34.86 -45.92 -18.79
CA LEU A 538 35.30 -46.34 -20.12
C LEU A 538 35.98 -47.70 -19.99
N SER A 539 35.55 -48.69 -20.76
CA SER A 539 36.19 -50.00 -20.86
C SER A 539 36.51 -50.28 -22.32
N VAL A 540 37.75 -50.01 -22.71
CA VAL A 540 38.22 -50.21 -24.08
C VAL A 540 39.06 -51.49 -24.14
N GLU A 541 38.63 -52.44 -24.98
CA GLU A 541 39.44 -53.60 -25.32
C GLU A 541 40.29 -53.26 -26.55
N VAL A 542 41.61 -53.22 -26.35
CA VAL A 542 42.57 -53.22 -27.45
C VAL A 542 42.73 -54.68 -27.88
N ILE A 543 42.45 -54.97 -29.14
CA ILE A 543 42.66 -56.29 -29.73
C ILE A 543 43.92 -56.30 -30.60
N ASP A 544 44.53 -57.48 -30.69
CA ASP A 544 45.66 -57.69 -31.59
C ASP A 544 45.20 -57.43 -33.02
N THR A 545 45.93 -56.56 -33.72
CA THR A 545 45.83 -56.47 -35.16
C THR A 545 46.12 -57.86 -35.72
N PRO A 546 45.25 -58.46 -36.57
CA PRO A 546 45.49 -59.79 -37.11
C PRO A 546 46.89 -59.87 -37.73
N SER A 547 47.84 -60.52 -37.03
CA SER A 547 49.19 -60.65 -37.54
C SER A 547 49.19 -61.76 -38.57
N CYS A 548 49.20 -61.36 -39.83
CA CYS A 548 49.38 -62.29 -40.93
C CYS A 548 50.83 -62.77 -40.90
N VAL A 549 51.10 -63.90 -40.23
CA VAL A 549 52.45 -64.46 -40.06
C VAL A 549 53.07 -64.82 -41.41
N GLY A 550 52.22 -64.97 -42.44
CA GLY A 550 52.61 -65.11 -43.83
C GLY A 550 52.85 -63.81 -44.61
N ASP A 551 52.70 -62.61 -44.03
CA ASP A 551 52.91 -61.32 -44.70
C ASP A 551 54.41 -60.95 -44.73
N TYR A 552 55.14 -61.52 -45.67
CA TYR A 552 56.56 -61.20 -45.89
C TYR A 552 56.76 -59.95 -46.75
N SER A 553 55.73 -59.52 -47.46
CA SER A 553 55.73 -58.31 -48.27
C SER A 553 55.56 -57.04 -47.41
N GLY A 554 55.01 -57.20 -46.21
CA GLY A 554 54.74 -56.16 -45.22
C GLY A 554 53.55 -55.30 -45.58
N ASP A 555 52.59 -55.82 -46.36
CA ASP A 555 51.42 -55.08 -46.84
C ASP A 555 50.13 -55.31 -46.02
N GLY A 556 50.25 -56.05 -44.93
CA GLY A 556 49.22 -56.36 -43.95
C GLY A 556 48.34 -57.54 -44.35
N ARG A 557 48.68 -58.29 -45.40
CA ARG A 557 47.93 -59.46 -45.87
C ARG A 557 48.87 -60.59 -46.21
N THR A 558 48.37 -61.82 -46.13
CA THR A 558 49.09 -62.97 -46.69
C THR A 558 48.47 -63.34 -48.04
N ASP A 559 49.08 -62.86 -49.13
CA ASP A 559 48.62 -63.09 -50.50
C ASP A 559 49.75 -63.54 -51.45
N VAL A 560 49.49 -63.43 -52.76
CA VAL A 560 50.47 -63.83 -53.79
C VAL A 560 51.75 -63.00 -53.76
N GLN A 561 51.72 -61.77 -53.27
CA GLN A 561 52.90 -60.92 -53.13
C GLN A 561 53.87 -61.50 -52.12
N ASP A 562 53.38 -62.05 -51.02
CA ASP A 562 54.21 -62.72 -50.00
C ASP A 562 54.82 -64.00 -50.54
N LEU A 563 54.04 -64.79 -51.28
CA LEU A 563 54.53 -65.98 -51.96
C LEU A 563 55.70 -65.64 -52.89
N LEU A 564 55.52 -64.59 -53.69
CA LEU A 564 56.54 -64.11 -54.63
C LEU A 564 57.75 -63.53 -53.88
N PHE A 565 57.53 -62.87 -52.74
CA PHE A 565 58.60 -62.34 -51.89
C PHE A 565 59.46 -63.47 -51.32
N VAL A 566 58.85 -64.51 -50.75
CA VAL A 566 59.57 -65.67 -50.20
C VAL A 566 60.32 -66.42 -51.29
N ILE A 567 59.69 -66.69 -52.44
CA ILE A 567 60.34 -67.36 -53.59
C ILE A 567 61.54 -66.54 -54.10
N LYS A 568 61.42 -65.22 -54.18
CA LYS A 568 62.48 -64.34 -54.68
C LYS A 568 63.71 -64.34 -53.77
N ASN A 569 63.53 -64.55 -52.47
CA ASN A 569 64.60 -64.55 -51.45
C ASN A 569 64.98 -65.97 -50.98
N TRP A 570 64.51 -67.00 -51.69
CA TRP A 570 64.68 -68.40 -51.32
C TRP A 570 66.14 -68.84 -51.29
N GLY A 571 66.55 -69.45 -50.17
CA GLY A 571 67.91 -69.97 -50.00
C GLY A 571 68.97 -68.91 -49.70
N ALA A 572 68.60 -67.63 -49.63
CA ALA A 572 69.46 -66.57 -49.10
C ALA A 572 69.17 -66.33 -47.61
N ALA A 573 67.95 -65.89 -47.29
CA ALA A 573 67.51 -65.58 -45.93
C ALA A 573 66.21 -66.29 -45.53
N LEU A 574 65.49 -66.91 -46.48
CA LEU A 574 64.22 -67.59 -46.26
C LEU A 574 64.28 -69.04 -46.78
N ASP A 575 63.52 -69.93 -46.16
CA ASP A 575 63.50 -71.36 -46.45
C ASP A 575 62.07 -71.94 -46.56
N ILE A 576 61.99 -73.28 -46.57
CA ILE A 576 60.73 -73.99 -46.73
C ILE A 576 59.72 -73.74 -45.62
N THR A 577 60.19 -73.40 -44.42
CA THR A 577 59.37 -73.06 -43.26
C THR A 577 58.63 -71.74 -43.49
N ASP A 578 59.30 -70.76 -44.10
CA ASP A 578 58.72 -69.44 -44.42
C ASP A 578 57.62 -69.55 -45.48
N LEU A 579 57.81 -70.40 -46.50
CA LEU A 579 56.76 -70.69 -47.49
C LEU A 579 55.53 -71.33 -46.88
N LEU A 580 55.76 -72.23 -45.93
CA LEU A 580 54.69 -72.93 -45.23
C LEU A 580 53.90 -71.94 -44.37
N LEU A 581 54.53 -70.90 -43.83
CA LEU A 581 53.85 -69.80 -43.13
C LEU A 581 52.93 -69.02 -44.08
N VAL A 582 53.43 -68.58 -45.25
CA VAL A 582 52.59 -67.92 -46.28
C VAL A 582 51.41 -68.79 -46.71
N ILE A 583 51.64 -70.09 -46.94
CA ILE A 583 50.58 -71.00 -47.38
C ILE A 583 49.58 -71.30 -46.25
N SER A 584 50.06 -71.42 -45.01
CA SER A 584 49.21 -71.73 -43.85
C SER A 584 48.28 -70.59 -43.44
N ASP A 585 48.65 -69.38 -43.84
CA ASP A 585 47.99 -68.14 -43.46
C ASP A 585 47.39 -67.42 -44.69
N TRP A 586 47.24 -68.13 -45.81
CA TRP A 586 46.75 -67.58 -47.08
C TRP A 586 45.36 -66.95 -46.94
N ASP A 587 45.20 -65.75 -47.51
CA ASP A 587 44.01 -64.88 -47.38
C ASP A 587 43.78 -64.32 -45.95
N CYS A 588 44.80 -64.32 -45.08
CA CYS A 588 44.80 -63.49 -43.87
C CYS A 588 44.75 -62.00 -44.25
N SER A 589 43.87 -61.23 -43.60
CA SER A 589 43.63 -59.81 -43.87
C SER A 589 43.07 -59.04 -42.70
#